data_AF-A0A8J3EX23-F1
#
_entry.id   AF-A0A8J3EX23-F1
#
_cell.length_a   1.000
_cell.length_b   1.000
_cell.length_c   1.000
_cell.angle_alpha   90.00
_cell.angle_beta   90.00
_cell.angle_gamma   90.00
#
_symmetry.space_group_name_H-M   'P 1'
#
loop_
_entity.id
_entity.type
_entity.pdbx_description
1 polymer ?
#
loop_
_entity_poly.entity_id
_entity_poly.type
_entity_poly.pdbx_seq_one_letter_code
_entity_poly.pdbx_strand_id
1 'polypeptide(L)'
;MRWSFPAAVWHARVAVLAATVVFVAAFAAPALWLANSPAAVEAAMPETARQSYLEEEFEGYYSAEPGTTFAARVFTNNARVGALAFASGIAAGVPTLVVLVVNGLNVGVAAGMFHAAGEAARFWGLILPHGLLELTAVFVAGGAGLRLGWALIAPGERFRRQALAEEGRRCVVIVIGLVLVFLVAGLLEGYVTPAPWPTWARVGTGALVWVAFLAYVGIYGRDAARHGRTGALGESSAGSADVEGQPPRALTSR
;
A
#
# COMPACT_ATOMS: atom_id res chain seq x y z
N MET A 1 -4.43 -19.45 -10.26
CA MET A 1 -3.60 -18.57 -9.40
C MET A 1 -3.05 -17.32 -10.10
N ARG A 2 -2.59 -17.38 -11.36
CA ARG A 2 -1.94 -16.22 -12.06
C ARG A 2 -2.73 -14.90 -12.09
N TRP A 3 -4.06 -14.96 -11.97
CA TRP A 3 -4.96 -13.80 -12.11
C TRP A 3 -5.61 -13.36 -10.79
N SER A 4 -5.53 -14.18 -9.74
CA SER A 4 -6.36 -14.01 -8.55
C SER A 4 -6.01 -12.75 -7.77
N PHE A 5 -4.72 -12.52 -7.51
CA PHE A 5 -4.25 -11.30 -6.85
C PHE A 5 -4.56 -10.02 -7.63
N PRO A 6 -4.15 -9.86 -8.90
CA PRO A 6 -4.41 -8.62 -9.63
C PRO A 6 -5.92 -8.38 -9.82
N ALA A 7 -6.74 -9.44 -10.01
CA ALA A 7 -8.20 -9.30 -10.06
C ALA A 7 -8.81 -8.81 -8.74
N ALA A 8 -8.35 -9.35 -7.60
CA ALA A 8 -8.83 -8.95 -6.28
C ALA A 8 -8.50 -7.49 -5.98
N VAL A 9 -7.26 -7.06 -6.26
CA VAL A 9 -6.84 -5.66 -6.10
C VAL A 9 -7.61 -4.75 -7.05
N TRP A 10 -7.85 -5.17 -8.30
CA TRP A 10 -8.65 -4.40 -9.24
C TRP A 10 -10.10 -4.21 -8.78
N HIS A 11 -10.71 -5.20 -8.14
CA HIS A 11 -12.04 -5.05 -7.55
C HIS A 11 -12.06 -4.06 -6.38
N ALA A 12 -10.95 -3.95 -5.63
CA ALA A 12 -10.77 -2.99 -4.55
C ALA A 12 -10.30 -1.60 -5.02
N ARG A 13 -10.00 -1.38 -6.32
CA ARG A 13 -9.28 -0.19 -6.83
C ARG A 13 -9.84 1.16 -6.38
N VAL A 14 -11.16 1.30 -6.26
CA VAL A 14 -11.78 2.56 -5.81
C VAL A 14 -11.46 2.82 -4.33
N ALA A 15 -11.51 1.79 -3.50
CA ALA A 15 -11.13 1.88 -2.10
C ALA A 15 -9.62 2.05 -1.92
N VAL A 16 -8.80 1.43 -2.78
CA VAL A 16 -7.35 1.67 -2.82
C VAL A 16 -7.05 3.12 -3.19
N LEU A 17 -7.75 3.68 -4.17
CA LEU A 17 -7.63 5.10 -4.53
C LEU A 17 -8.07 6.01 -3.37
N ALA A 18 -9.17 5.69 -2.70
CA ALA A 18 -9.62 6.42 -1.52
C ALA A 18 -8.56 6.39 -0.40
N ALA A 19 -8.00 5.21 -0.10
CA ALA A 19 -6.92 5.06 0.86
C ALA A 19 -5.67 5.88 0.47
N THR A 20 -5.32 5.86 -0.81
CA THR A 20 -4.21 6.66 -1.37
C THR A 20 -4.45 8.15 -1.18
N VAL A 21 -5.63 8.65 -1.54
CA VAL A 21 -5.97 10.08 -1.41
C VAL A 21 -5.95 10.53 0.05
N VAL A 22 -6.52 9.73 0.96
CA VAL A 22 -6.51 10.02 2.40
C VAL A 22 -5.08 10.12 2.93
N PHE A 23 -4.24 9.15 2.60
CA PHE A 23 -2.84 9.16 3.02
C PHE A 23 -2.08 10.35 2.43
N VAL A 24 -2.20 10.58 1.11
CA VAL A 24 -1.49 11.67 0.42
C VAL A 24 -1.93 13.04 0.94
N ALA A 25 -3.21 13.24 1.21
CA ALA A 25 -3.70 14.50 1.80
C ALA A 25 -3.11 14.70 3.21
N ALA A 26 -3.12 13.65 4.04
CA ALA A 26 -2.54 13.69 5.38
C ALA A 26 -1.02 13.90 5.36
N PHE A 27 -0.32 13.35 4.36
CA PHE A 27 1.11 13.58 4.13
C PHE A 27 1.41 15.02 3.67
N ALA A 28 0.67 15.51 2.68
CA ALA A 28 0.95 16.78 2.04
C ALA A 28 0.79 17.97 3.00
N ALA A 29 -0.18 17.93 3.91
CA ALA A 29 -0.45 19.03 4.83
C ALA A 29 0.76 19.43 5.70
N PRO A 30 1.35 18.55 6.53
CA PRO A 30 2.54 18.89 7.30
C PRO A 30 3.80 19.03 6.44
N ALA A 31 3.96 18.21 5.38
CA ALA A 31 5.14 18.29 4.51
C ALA A 31 5.28 19.67 3.86
N LEU A 32 4.19 20.18 3.28
CA LEU A 32 4.17 21.50 2.64
C LEU A 32 4.24 22.63 3.67
N TRP A 33 3.60 22.48 4.83
CA TRP A 33 3.65 23.51 5.88
C TRP A 33 5.06 23.71 6.40
N LEU A 34 5.77 22.62 6.74
CA LEU A 34 7.14 22.66 7.25
C LEU A 34 8.15 23.06 6.17
N ALA A 35 7.98 22.59 4.93
CA ALA A 35 8.91 22.91 3.85
C ALA A 35 8.92 24.41 3.47
N ASN A 36 7.85 25.14 3.76
CA ASN A 36 7.68 26.53 3.32
C ASN A 36 7.67 27.56 4.46
N SER A 37 7.86 27.15 5.72
CA SER A 37 7.77 28.07 6.86
C SER A 37 8.75 27.71 7.98
N PRO A 38 9.79 28.54 8.21
CA PRO A 38 10.67 28.39 9.38
C PRO A 38 9.90 28.46 10.70
N ALA A 39 8.90 29.33 10.79
CA ALA A 39 8.03 29.42 11.96
C ALA A 39 7.23 28.13 12.22
N ALA A 40 6.85 27.40 11.16
CA ALA A 40 6.20 26.09 11.30
C ALA A 40 7.17 25.05 11.86
N VAL A 41 8.41 25.07 11.40
CA VAL A 41 9.48 24.16 11.85
C VAL A 41 9.79 24.39 13.33
N GLU A 42 9.91 25.66 13.76
CA GLU A 42 10.08 26.03 15.17
C GLU A 42 8.87 25.65 16.03
N ALA A 43 7.64 25.87 15.53
CA ALA A 43 6.42 25.52 16.25
C ALA A 43 6.21 24.00 16.38
N ALA A 44 6.61 23.23 15.36
CA ALA A 44 6.47 21.78 15.35
C ALA A 44 7.51 21.10 16.26
N MET A 45 8.74 21.63 16.30
CA MET A 45 9.81 21.07 17.12
C MET A 45 10.82 22.14 17.54
N PRO A 46 11.01 22.36 18.86
CA PRO A 46 12.06 23.22 19.39
C PRO A 46 13.46 22.81 18.88
N GLU A 47 14.36 23.77 18.75
CA GLU A 47 15.70 23.56 18.16
C GLU A 47 16.47 22.37 18.76
N THR A 48 16.47 22.24 20.08
CA THR A 48 17.17 21.16 20.79
C THR A 48 16.57 19.78 20.47
N ALA A 49 15.25 19.69 20.37
CA ALA A 49 14.56 18.46 19.97
C ALA A 49 14.74 18.16 18.48
N ARG A 50 14.93 19.19 17.64
CA ARG A 50 15.18 19.03 16.20
C ARG A 50 16.57 18.49 15.93
N GLN A 51 17.57 19.02 16.63
CA GLN A 51 18.94 18.51 16.56
C GLN A 51 18.98 17.06 17.00
N SER A 52 18.35 16.70 18.12
CA SER A 52 18.26 15.29 18.53
C SER A 52 17.43 14.43 17.57
N TYR A 53 16.33 14.94 16.99
CA TYR A 53 15.51 14.18 16.06
C TYR A 53 16.26 13.88 14.76
N LEU A 54 16.91 14.90 14.20
CA LEU A 54 17.79 14.73 13.05
C LEU A 54 19.00 13.88 13.45
N GLU A 55 19.66 14.11 14.58
CA GLU A 55 20.79 13.29 15.01
C GLU A 55 20.40 11.85 15.29
N GLU A 56 19.30 11.52 15.96
CA GLU A 56 18.86 10.14 16.24
C GLU A 56 18.37 9.42 14.97
N GLU A 57 17.69 10.12 14.06
CA GLU A 57 17.33 9.57 12.74
C GLU A 57 18.57 9.48 11.82
N PHE A 58 19.60 10.30 12.04
CA PHE A 58 20.89 10.31 11.32
C PHE A 58 22.02 9.54 12.04
N GLU A 59 21.84 9.06 13.28
CA GLU A 59 22.94 8.46 14.06
C GLU A 59 23.30 7.09 13.49
N GLY A 60 22.33 6.42 12.85
CA GLY A 60 22.57 5.27 11.96
C GLY A 60 23.27 5.63 10.65
N TYR A 61 23.76 6.86 10.48
CA TYR A 61 24.52 7.31 9.31
C TYR A 61 25.89 7.90 9.66
N TYR A 62 26.07 8.46 10.86
CA TYR A 62 27.37 8.95 11.34
C TYR A 62 28.14 7.91 12.16
N SER A 63 27.45 6.93 12.77
CA SER A 63 28.11 5.74 13.29
C SER A 63 28.49 4.82 12.12
N ALA A 64 29.61 4.10 12.24
CA ALA A 64 30.16 3.24 11.18
C ALA A 64 29.29 2.01 10.83
N GLU A 65 28.03 1.97 11.29
CA GLU A 65 27.02 1.03 10.85
C GLU A 65 26.24 1.66 9.69
N PRO A 66 26.20 1.04 8.50
CA PRO A 66 25.57 1.62 7.32
C PRO A 66 24.08 1.90 7.57
N GLY A 67 23.47 2.78 6.76
CA GLY A 67 22.07 3.24 6.83
C GLY A 67 20.96 2.17 6.71
N THR A 68 21.24 0.92 7.05
CA THR A 68 20.32 -0.21 7.22
C THR A 68 19.32 0.04 8.36
N THR A 69 19.69 0.75 9.43
CA THR A 69 18.80 0.90 10.60
C THR A 69 17.63 1.87 10.38
N PHE A 70 17.79 2.90 9.56
CA PHE A 70 16.68 3.82 9.22
C PHE A 70 15.72 3.18 8.21
N ALA A 71 16.25 2.67 7.09
CA ALA A 71 15.47 1.97 6.08
C ALA A 71 14.69 0.78 6.68
N ALA A 72 15.32 -0.02 7.55
CA ALA A 72 14.67 -1.17 8.18
C ALA A 72 13.56 -0.78 9.15
N ARG A 73 13.73 0.35 9.86
CA ARG A 73 12.68 0.94 10.69
C ARG A 73 11.49 1.36 9.82
N VAL A 74 11.74 2.05 8.70
CA VAL A 74 10.68 2.47 7.75
C VAL A 74 9.96 1.25 7.16
N PHE A 75 10.70 0.25 6.70
CA PHE A 75 10.16 -1.01 6.18
C PHE A 75 9.26 -1.72 7.20
N THR A 76 9.80 -1.97 8.40
CA THR A 76 9.07 -2.69 9.46
C THR A 76 7.82 -1.92 9.87
N ASN A 77 7.92 -0.59 9.93
CA ASN A 77 6.78 0.27 10.20
C ASN A 77 5.73 0.14 9.10
N ASN A 78 6.09 0.25 7.81
CA ASN A 78 5.15 0.15 6.70
C ASN A 78 4.46 -1.22 6.64
N ALA A 79 5.19 -2.31 6.87
CA ALA A 79 4.61 -3.65 6.96
C ALA A 79 3.57 -3.76 8.09
N ARG A 80 3.91 -3.24 9.29
CA ARG A 80 3.00 -3.19 10.44
C ARG A 80 1.76 -2.33 10.16
N VAL A 81 1.95 -1.16 9.55
CA VAL A 81 0.89 -0.22 9.20
C VAL A 81 -0.06 -0.85 8.18
N GLY A 82 0.46 -1.52 7.15
CA GLY A 82 -0.36 -2.26 6.20
C GLY A 82 -1.20 -3.34 6.88
N ALA A 83 -0.60 -4.13 7.77
CA ALA A 83 -1.31 -5.15 8.53
C ALA A 83 -2.43 -4.55 9.43
N LEU A 84 -2.13 -3.46 10.14
CA LEU A 84 -3.10 -2.77 11.00
C LEU A 84 -4.22 -2.12 10.19
N ALA A 85 -3.90 -1.43 9.09
CA ALA A 85 -4.87 -0.79 8.21
C ALA A 85 -5.86 -1.83 7.65
N PHE A 86 -5.36 -3.00 7.24
CA PHE A 86 -6.20 -4.10 6.80
C PHE A 86 -7.06 -4.67 7.94
N ALA A 87 -6.43 -5.13 9.03
CA ALA A 87 -7.10 -5.86 10.11
C ALA A 87 -8.18 -5.02 10.80
N SER A 88 -7.92 -3.72 10.97
CA SER A 88 -8.83 -2.80 11.62
C SER A 88 -10.06 -2.43 10.76
N GLY A 89 -10.07 -2.81 9.47
CA GLY A 89 -11.18 -2.55 8.55
C GLY A 89 -12.49 -3.26 8.92
N ILE A 90 -12.43 -4.37 9.66
CA ILE A 90 -13.61 -5.10 10.16
C ILE A 90 -14.49 -4.19 11.02
N ALA A 91 -13.91 -3.21 11.72
CA ALA A 91 -14.63 -2.20 12.50
C ALA A 91 -15.12 -1.04 11.60
N ALA A 92 -15.88 -1.39 10.55
CA ALA A 92 -16.53 -0.45 9.62
C ALA A 92 -15.57 0.48 8.84
N GLY A 93 -14.28 0.15 8.75
CA GLY A 93 -13.28 0.92 7.98
C GLY A 93 -12.81 2.22 8.63
N VAL A 94 -13.44 2.72 9.71
CA VAL A 94 -13.02 3.95 10.39
C VAL A 94 -11.61 3.84 10.95
N PRO A 95 -11.24 2.76 11.69
CA PRO A 95 -9.87 2.61 12.17
C PRO A 95 -8.83 2.54 11.04
N THR A 96 -9.17 1.96 9.89
CA THR A 96 -8.29 1.95 8.70
C THR A 96 -7.95 3.38 8.27
N LEU A 97 -8.94 4.28 8.22
CA LEU A 97 -8.72 5.68 7.87
C LEU A 97 -7.80 6.37 8.89
N VAL A 98 -8.03 6.15 10.19
CA VAL A 98 -7.18 6.72 11.25
C VAL A 98 -5.74 6.28 11.10
N VAL A 99 -5.50 4.98 10.86
CA VAL A 99 -4.15 4.44 10.63
C VAL A 99 -3.49 5.13 9.43
N LEU A 100 -4.20 5.30 8.31
CA LEU A 100 -3.67 5.96 7.12
C LEU A 100 -3.38 7.44 7.34
N VAL A 101 -4.26 8.16 8.05
CA VAL A 101 -4.07 9.58 8.36
C VAL A 101 -2.87 9.78 9.27
N VAL A 102 -2.77 9.03 10.37
CA VAL A 102 -1.66 9.16 11.33
C VAL A 102 -0.33 8.85 10.65
N ASN A 103 -0.27 7.81 9.81
CA ASN A 103 0.96 7.49 9.09
C ASN A 103 1.29 8.51 8.01
N GLY A 104 0.30 9.02 7.29
CA GLY A 104 0.50 10.13 6.34
C GLY A 104 1.09 11.35 7.04
N LEU A 105 0.50 11.76 8.16
CA LEU A 105 0.99 12.87 8.98
C LEU A 105 2.45 12.66 9.40
N ASN A 106 2.78 11.49 9.95
CA ASN A 106 4.14 11.19 10.42
C ASN A 106 5.17 11.24 9.28
N VAL A 107 4.88 10.62 8.14
CA VAL A 107 5.78 10.65 6.97
C VAL A 107 5.90 12.07 6.43
N GLY A 108 4.83 12.87 6.47
CA GLY A 108 4.83 14.25 6.03
C GLY A 108 5.64 15.18 6.95
N VAL A 109 5.56 14.97 8.26
CA VAL A 109 6.42 15.67 9.23
C VAL A 109 7.89 15.35 8.98
N ALA A 110 8.24 14.07 8.84
CA ALA A 110 9.62 13.66 8.55
C ALA A 110 10.11 14.30 7.24
N ALA A 111 9.35 14.18 6.14
CA ALA A 111 9.72 14.77 4.86
C ALA A 111 9.92 16.30 4.94
N GLY A 112 9.03 16.99 5.66
CA GLY A 112 9.11 18.43 5.88
C GLY A 112 10.33 18.85 6.70
N MET A 113 10.65 18.11 7.77
CA MET A 113 11.82 18.36 8.62
C MET A 113 13.14 18.16 7.87
N PHE A 114 13.29 17.05 7.14
CA PHE A 114 14.49 16.81 6.34
C PHE A 114 14.64 17.83 5.21
N HIS A 115 13.53 18.30 4.63
CA HIS A 115 13.57 19.37 3.66
C HIS A 115 14.08 20.67 4.27
N ALA A 116 13.54 21.08 5.42
CA ALA A 116 13.97 22.28 6.13
C ALA A 116 15.45 22.22 6.57
N ALA A 117 15.96 21.02 6.83
CA ALA A 117 17.37 20.78 7.16
C ALA A 117 18.31 20.70 5.94
N GLY A 118 17.80 20.81 4.70
CA GLY A 118 18.61 20.68 3.47
C GLY A 118 18.95 19.24 3.06
N GLU A 119 18.33 18.25 3.70
CA GLU A 119 18.66 16.81 3.60
C GLU A 119 17.61 16.00 2.80
N ALA A 120 16.73 16.69 2.06
CA ALA A 120 15.67 16.05 1.28
C ALA A 120 16.19 14.99 0.30
N ALA A 121 17.29 15.27 -0.41
CA ALA A 121 17.84 14.34 -1.41
C ALA A 121 18.25 13.00 -0.78
N ARG A 122 18.77 13.06 0.45
CA ARG A 122 19.17 11.88 1.22
C ARG A 122 17.97 11.12 1.76
N PHE A 123 17.02 11.83 2.35
CA PHE A 123 15.75 11.25 2.83
C PHE A 123 15.06 10.44 1.72
N TRP A 124 14.85 11.06 0.56
CA TRP A 124 14.22 10.39 -0.58
C TRP A 124 15.10 9.30 -1.19
N GLY A 125 16.42 9.48 -1.21
CA GLY A 125 17.36 8.48 -1.71
C GLY A 125 17.37 7.19 -0.90
N LEU A 126 17.07 7.26 0.40
CA LEU A 126 16.92 6.08 1.26
C LEU A 126 15.55 5.45 1.13
N ILE A 127 14.48 6.24 1.02
CA ILE A 127 13.10 5.74 1.06
C ILE A 127 12.62 5.24 -0.30
N LEU A 128 12.81 6.01 -1.37
CA LEU A 128 12.20 5.72 -2.67
C LEU A 128 12.57 4.37 -3.31
N PRO A 129 13.78 3.79 -3.12
CA PRO A 129 14.12 2.49 -3.72
C PRO A 129 13.19 1.34 -3.32
N HIS A 130 12.62 1.36 -2.12
CA HIS A 130 11.71 0.30 -1.62
C HIS A 130 10.34 0.86 -1.22
N GLY A 131 10.32 2.07 -0.65
CA GLY A 131 9.14 2.73 -0.10
C GLY A 131 8.03 3.00 -1.10
N LEU A 132 8.34 3.14 -2.40
CA LEU A 132 7.31 3.25 -3.46
C LEU A 132 6.40 2.00 -3.48
N LEU A 133 7.01 0.82 -3.43
CA LEU A 133 6.30 -0.46 -3.46
C LEU A 133 5.57 -0.70 -2.13
N GLU A 134 6.20 -0.38 -1.01
CA GLU A 134 5.61 -0.51 0.33
C GLU A 134 4.41 0.38 0.55
N LEU A 135 4.50 1.68 0.24
CA LEU A 135 3.37 2.59 0.40
C LEU A 135 2.21 2.15 -0.49
N THR A 136 2.50 1.68 -1.70
CA THR A 136 1.46 1.08 -2.57
C THR A 136 0.84 -0.16 -1.93
N ALA A 137 1.64 -1.03 -1.31
CA ALA A 137 1.14 -2.19 -0.56
C ALA A 137 0.27 -1.76 0.65
N VAL A 138 0.65 -0.71 1.37
CA VAL A 138 -0.15 -0.10 2.45
C VAL A 138 -1.48 0.43 1.92
N PHE A 139 -1.51 1.10 0.76
CA PHE A 139 -2.75 1.59 0.16
C PHE A 139 -3.65 0.46 -0.31
N VAL A 140 -3.07 -0.63 -0.84
CA VAL A 140 -3.81 -1.83 -1.22
C VAL A 140 -4.41 -2.51 0.02
N ALA A 141 -3.64 -2.63 1.10
CA ALA A 141 -4.09 -3.17 2.39
C ALA A 141 -5.20 -2.32 3.01
N GLY A 142 -5.02 -1.00 3.03
CA GLY A 142 -6.01 -0.04 3.49
C GLY A 142 -7.28 -0.09 2.65
N GLY A 143 -7.18 -0.12 1.32
CA GLY A 143 -8.32 -0.28 0.43
C GLY A 143 -9.09 -1.59 0.67
N ALA A 144 -8.39 -2.69 0.90
CA ALA A 144 -9.02 -3.97 1.28
C ALA A 144 -9.72 -3.89 2.65
N GLY A 145 -9.11 -3.22 3.64
CA GLY A 145 -9.74 -2.95 4.94
C GLY A 145 -11.01 -2.10 4.81
N LEU A 146 -10.97 -1.03 4.01
CA LEU A 146 -12.14 -0.17 3.73
C LEU A 146 -13.25 -0.93 3.01
N ARG A 147 -12.92 -1.80 2.06
CA ARG A 147 -13.90 -2.66 1.38
C ARG A 147 -14.60 -3.61 2.34
N LEU A 148 -13.84 -4.21 3.25
CA LEU A 148 -14.37 -5.11 4.27
C LEU A 148 -15.30 -4.36 5.24
N GLY A 149 -14.92 -3.16 5.66
CA GLY A 149 -15.77 -2.27 6.45
C GLY A 149 -17.03 -1.83 5.72
N TRP A 150 -16.91 -1.51 4.42
CA TRP A 150 -18.07 -1.14 3.60
C TRP A 150 -19.06 -2.28 3.41
N ALA A 151 -18.58 -3.53 3.29
CA ALA A 151 -19.43 -4.71 3.23
C ALA A 151 -20.27 -4.92 4.50
N LEU A 152 -19.81 -4.41 5.66
CA LEU A 152 -20.59 -4.40 6.90
C LEU A 152 -21.64 -3.27 6.92
N ILE A 153 -21.26 -2.07 6.46
CA ILE A 153 -22.12 -0.87 6.47
C ILE A 153 -23.24 -0.99 5.43
N ALA A 154 -22.88 -1.27 4.18
CA ALA A 154 -23.76 -1.25 3.01
C ALA A 154 -23.60 -2.54 2.19
N PRO A 155 -24.15 -3.68 2.66
CA PRO A 155 -24.01 -4.98 1.99
C PRO A 155 -24.78 -5.08 0.66
N GLY A 156 -25.66 -4.13 0.36
CA GLY A 156 -26.63 -4.21 -0.73
C GLY A 156 -27.79 -5.14 -0.38
N GLU A 157 -28.21 -5.97 -1.33
CA GLU A 157 -29.31 -6.95 -1.16
C GLU A 157 -28.90 -8.20 -0.37
N ARG A 158 -27.63 -8.33 0.00
CA ARG A 158 -27.08 -9.50 0.72
C ARG A 158 -27.18 -9.31 2.23
N PHE A 159 -27.23 -10.42 2.97
CA PHE A 159 -27.01 -10.37 4.41
C PHE A 159 -25.56 -9.94 4.71
N ARG A 160 -25.35 -9.15 5.77
CA ARG A 160 -24.01 -8.67 6.17
C ARG A 160 -22.97 -9.79 6.27
N ARG A 161 -23.35 -10.95 6.84
CA ARG A 161 -22.46 -12.12 6.96
C ARG A 161 -22.02 -12.65 5.59
N GLN A 162 -22.91 -12.69 4.61
CA GLN A 162 -22.60 -13.13 3.25
C GLN A 162 -21.69 -12.12 2.55
N ALA A 163 -22.04 -10.83 2.62
CA ALA A 163 -21.22 -9.77 2.04
C ALA A 163 -19.79 -9.74 2.62
N LEU A 164 -19.66 -9.91 3.94
CA LEU A 164 -18.37 -10.02 4.62
C LEU A 164 -17.59 -11.27 4.20
N ALA A 165 -18.24 -12.43 4.07
CA ALA A 165 -17.58 -13.67 3.64
C ALA A 165 -17.05 -13.55 2.20
N GLU A 166 -17.84 -12.98 1.30
CA GLU A 166 -17.46 -12.76 -0.10
C GLU A 166 -16.30 -11.77 -0.25
N GLU A 167 -16.33 -10.65 0.48
CA GLU A 167 -15.23 -9.69 0.46
C GLU A 167 -14.00 -10.25 1.18
N GLY A 168 -14.18 -10.95 2.30
CA GLY A 168 -13.14 -11.63 3.04
C GLY A 168 -12.33 -12.60 2.19
N ARG A 169 -12.98 -13.37 1.31
CA ARG A 169 -12.29 -14.27 0.36
C ARG A 169 -11.37 -13.54 -0.61
N ARG A 170 -11.70 -12.32 -1.03
CA ARG A 170 -10.83 -11.48 -1.88
C ARG A 170 -9.71 -10.87 -1.05
N CYS A 171 -10.03 -10.39 0.14
CA CYS A 171 -9.09 -9.86 1.11
C CYS A 171 -7.98 -10.86 1.47
N VAL A 172 -8.30 -12.15 1.66
CA VAL A 172 -7.28 -13.20 1.91
C VAL A 172 -6.29 -13.30 0.75
N VAL A 173 -6.78 -13.27 -0.49
CA VAL A 173 -5.92 -13.28 -1.68
C VAL A 173 -5.03 -12.04 -1.74
N ILE A 174 -5.58 -10.87 -1.42
CA ILE A 174 -4.82 -9.62 -1.33
C ILE A 174 -3.72 -9.74 -0.27
N VAL A 175 -4.05 -10.16 0.96
CA VAL A 175 -3.07 -10.30 2.06
C VAL A 175 -1.93 -11.24 1.69
N ILE A 176 -2.23 -12.42 1.16
CA ILE A 176 -1.21 -13.39 0.73
C ILE A 176 -0.30 -12.77 -0.35
N GLY A 177 -0.88 -12.09 -1.33
CA GLY A 177 -0.07 -11.43 -2.35
C GLY A 177 0.75 -10.26 -1.81
N LEU A 178 0.22 -9.49 -0.85
CA LEU A 178 0.96 -8.39 -0.23
C LEU A 178 2.17 -8.88 0.59
N VAL A 179 2.11 -10.07 1.20
CA VAL A 179 3.30 -10.67 1.84
C VAL A 179 4.43 -10.83 0.82
N LEU A 180 4.14 -11.27 -0.40
CA LEU A 180 5.14 -11.38 -1.47
C LEU A 180 5.62 -10.00 -1.95
N VAL A 181 4.72 -9.01 -2.00
CA VAL A 181 5.10 -7.62 -2.36
C VAL A 181 6.04 -7.03 -1.31
N PHE A 182 5.76 -7.22 -0.01
CA PHE A 182 6.65 -6.79 1.07
C PHE A 182 7.97 -7.55 1.06
N LEU A 183 7.98 -8.84 0.70
CA LEU A 183 9.24 -9.58 0.50
C LEU A 183 10.09 -8.92 -0.59
N VAL A 184 9.51 -8.58 -1.74
CA VAL A 184 10.22 -7.88 -2.83
C VAL A 184 10.72 -6.51 -2.37
N ALA A 185 9.92 -5.76 -1.63
CA ALA A 185 10.34 -4.49 -1.05
C ALA A 185 11.53 -4.66 -0.08
N GLY A 186 11.48 -5.67 0.80
CA GLY A 186 12.58 -5.99 1.71
C GLY A 186 13.85 -6.44 0.99
N LEU A 187 13.74 -7.05 -0.20
CA LEU A 187 14.92 -7.32 -1.05
C LEU A 187 15.48 -6.03 -1.65
N LEU A 188 14.64 -5.11 -2.11
CA LEU A 188 15.10 -3.79 -2.54
C LEU A 188 15.78 -3.05 -1.39
N GLU A 189 15.22 -3.15 -0.20
CA GLU A 189 15.79 -2.57 1.00
C GLU A 189 17.15 -3.17 1.37
N GLY A 190 17.24 -4.50 1.45
CA GLY A 190 18.45 -5.20 1.89
C GLY A 190 19.60 -5.18 0.87
N TYR A 191 19.29 -5.07 -0.43
CA TYR A 191 20.30 -5.17 -1.49
C TYR A 191 20.48 -3.91 -2.32
N VAL A 192 19.40 -3.17 -2.62
CA VAL A 192 19.47 -1.98 -3.49
C VAL A 192 19.70 -0.71 -2.68
N THR A 193 19.01 -0.51 -1.55
CA THR A 193 19.17 0.69 -0.73
C THR A 193 20.63 0.89 -0.23
N PRO A 194 21.32 -0.13 0.33
CA PRO A 194 22.71 0.03 0.79
C PRO A 194 23.76 -0.13 -0.32
N ALA A 195 23.35 -0.44 -1.57
CA ALA A 195 24.30 -0.62 -2.65
C ALA A 195 25.16 0.66 -2.86
N PRO A 196 26.45 0.53 -3.18
CA PRO A 196 27.35 1.66 -3.46
C PRO A 196 27.09 2.24 -4.87
N TRP A 197 25.81 2.43 -5.21
CA TRP A 197 25.34 2.95 -6.48
C TRP A 197 24.89 4.41 -6.32
N PRO A 198 25.00 5.22 -7.38
CA PRO A 198 24.41 6.56 -7.40
C PRO A 198 22.92 6.50 -7.02
N THR A 199 22.44 7.52 -6.30
CA THR A 199 21.05 7.57 -5.80
C THR A 199 20.02 7.37 -6.91
N TRP A 200 20.23 7.98 -8.08
CA TRP A 200 19.31 7.83 -9.21
C TRP A 200 19.19 6.38 -9.69
N ALA A 201 20.25 5.56 -9.58
CA ALA A 201 20.23 4.16 -10.00
C ALA A 201 19.45 3.30 -9.00
N ARG A 202 19.63 3.54 -7.70
CA ARG A 202 18.85 2.88 -6.63
C ARG A 202 17.37 3.21 -6.73
N VAL A 203 17.04 4.50 -6.84
CA VAL A 203 15.67 5.00 -7.02
C VAL A 203 15.06 4.48 -8.32
N GLY A 204 15.81 4.51 -9.43
CA GLY A 204 15.35 4.02 -10.72
C GLY A 204 15.04 2.51 -10.71
N THR A 205 15.83 1.71 -9.99
CA THR A 205 15.57 0.28 -9.80
C THR A 205 14.27 0.06 -9.02
N GLY A 206 14.08 0.77 -7.92
CA GLY A 206 12.84 0.74 -7.14
C GLY A 206 11.62 1.16 -7.96
N ALA A 207 11.74 2.27 -8.69
CA ALA A 207 10.69 2.78 -9.56
C ALA A 207 10.33 1.80 -10.69
N LEU A 208 11.31 1.10 -11.27
CA LEU A 208 11.07 0.08 -12.29
C LEU A 208 10.25 -1.08 -11.73
N VAL A 209 10.63 -1.61 -10.56
CA VAL A 209 9.90 -2.69 -9.88
C VAL A 209 8.49 -2.24 -9.51
N TRP A 210 8.35 -1.01 -9.00
CA TRP A 210 7.07 -0.41 -8.67
C TRP A 210 6.16 -0.25 -9.88
N VAL A 211 6.66 0.29 -11.00
CA VAL A 211 5.90 0.43 -12.26
C VAL A 211 5.52 -0.95 -12.79
N ALA A 212 6.40 -1.94 -12.73
CA ALA A 212 6.08 -3.31 -13.12
C ALA A 212 4.94 -3.90 -12.26
N PHE A 213 4.94 -3.64 -10.95
CA PHE A 213 3.85 -4.03 -10.06
C PHE A 213 2.52 -3.33 -10.42
N LEU A 214 2.54 -2.02 -10.66
CA LEU A 214 1.35 -1.27 -11.08
C LEU A 214 0.82 -1.77 -12.43
N ALA A 215 1.69 -2.05 -13.39
CA ALA A 215 1.34 -2.62 -14.67
C ALA A 215 0.73 -4.02 -14.50
N TYR A 216 1.33 -4.87 -13.65
CA TYR A 216 0.81 -6.19 -13.34
C TYR A 216 -0.62 -6.11 -12.78
N VAL A 217 -0.86 -5.30 -11.75
CA VAL A 217 -2.19 -5.15 -11.15
C VAL A 217 -3.18 -4.51 -12.12
N GLY A 218 -2.76 -3.46 -12.83
CA GLY A 218 -3.63 -2.70 -13.73
C GLY A 218 -4.03 -3.48 -14.99
N ILE A 219 -3.08 -4.11 -15.67
CA ILE A 219 -3.32 -4.83 -16.92
C ILE A 219 -4.01 -6.16 -16.64
N TYR A 220 -3.40 -7.02 -15.81
CA TYR A 220 -3.94 -8.35 -15.53
C TYR A 220 -5.21 -8.28 -14.69
N GLY A 221 -5.35 -7.28 -13.82
CA GLY A 221 -6.57 -7.09 -13.03
C GLY A 221 -7.75 -6.61 -13.87
N ARG A 222 -7.53 -5.67 -14.79
CA ARG A 222 -8.55 -5.24 -15.75
C ARG A 222 -8.97 -6.37 -16.68
N ASP A 223 -8.00 -7.12 -17.21
CA ASP A 223 -8.27 -8.25 -18.08
C ASP A 223 -9.07 -9.34 -17.37
N ALA A 224 -8.67 -9.71 -16.15
CA ALA A 224 -9.40 -10.68 -15.35
C ALA A 224 -10.85 -10.23 -15.06
N ALA A 225 -11.05 -8.95 -14.73
CA ALA A 225 -12.38 -8.40 -14.47
C ALA A 225 -13.28 -8.40 -15.73
N ARG A 226 -12.71 -8.18 -16.92
CA ARG A 226 -13.45 -8.30 -18.20
C ARG A 226 -13.94 -9.72 -18.46
N HIS A 227 -13.21 -10.72 -17.99
CA HIS A 227 -13.58 -12.13 -18.07
C HIS A 227 -14.40 -12.61 -16.86
N GLY A 228 -15.00 -11.69 -16.10
CA GLY A 228 -15.87 -12.01 -14.96
C GLY A 228 -15.14 -12.57 -13.72
N ARG A 229 -13.81 -12.54 -13.67
CA ARG A 229 -13.05 -13.04 -12.53
C ARG A 229 -12.96 -12.01 -11.42
N THR A 230 -13.29 -12.43 -10.21
CA THR A 230 -13.31 -11.58 -9.01
C THR A 230 -11.99 -11.62 -8.22
N GLY A 231 -11.21 -12.68 -8.39
CA GLY A 231 -10.00 -12.94 -7.61
C GLY A 231 -10.28 -13.48 -6.21
N ALA A 232 -11.50 -13.94 -5.92
CA ALA A 232 -11.85 -14.53 -4.63
C ALA A 232 -11.17 -15.89 -4.42
N LEU A 233 -10.73 -16.17 -3.18
CA LEU A 233 -10.14 -17.46 -2.83
C LEU A 233 -11.10 -18.62 -3.13
N GLY A 234 -10.70 -19.60 -3.94
CA GLY A 234 -11.56 -20.74 -4.31
C GLY A 234 -12.51 -20.46 -5.48
N GLU A 235 -12.32 -19.34 -6.20
CA GLU A 235 -12.92 -19.14 -7.52
C GLU A 235 -12.31 -20.15 -8.52
N SER A 236 -13.15 -21.02 -9.08
CA SER A 236 -12.77 -22.01 -10.08
C SER A 236 -12.24 -21.29 -11.33
N SER A 237 -11.09 -21.72 -11.87
CA SER A 237 -10.53 -21.15 -13.10
C SER A 237 -11.35 -21.50 -14.37
N ALA A 238 -12.44 -22.26 -14.22
CA ALA A 238 -13.22 -22.91 -15.27
C ALA A 238 -14.39 -22.06 -15.81
N GLY A 239 -14.20 -20.75 -15.98
CA GLY A 239 -15.18 -19.87 -16.63
C GLY A 239 -15.28 -20.04 -18.16
N SER A 240 -14.78 -21.13 -18.74
CA SER A 240 -14.73 -21.34 -20.19
C SER A 240 -15.29 -22.69 -20.66
N ALA A 241 -16.04 -23.42 -19.82
CA ALA A 241 -16.58 -24.74 -20.19
C ALA A 241 -18.12 -24.88 -20.14
N ASP A 242 -18.86 -23.92 -19.59
CA ASP A 242 -20.32 -24.09 -19.36
C ASP A 242 -21.22 -23.27 -20.32
N VAL A 243 -20.67 -22.69 -21.40
CA VAL A 243 -21.48 -21.94 -22.40
C VAL A 243 -21.68 -22.72 -23.71
N GLU A 244 -20.96 -23.82 -23.93
CA GLU A 244 -20.99 -24.53 -25.21
C GLU A 244 -21.24 -26.03 -25.00
N GLY A 245 -22.51 -26.43 -24.90
CA GLY A 245 -22.81 -27.86 -24.84
C GLY A 245 -24.21 -28.31 -24.43
N GLN A 246 -25.18 -27.43 -24.20
CA GLN A 246 -26.56 -27.88 -23.94
C GLN A 246 -27.45 -27.61 -25.17
N PRO A 247 -27.74 -28.63 -26.01
CA PRO A 247 -28.70 -28.45 -27.09
C PRO A 247 -30.09 -28.11 -26.51
N PRO A 248 -30.89 -27.30 -27.21
CA PRO A 248 -32.18 -26.85 -26.72
C PRO A 248 -33.08 -28.05 -26.42
N ARG A 249 -33.58 -28.13 -25.18
CA ARG A 249 -34.63 -29.09 -24.82
C ARG A 249 -35.84 -28.80 -25.71
N ALA A 250 -36.14 -29.74 -26.60
CA ALA A 250 -37.36 -29.71 -27.39
C ALA A 250 -38.56 -29.68 -26.44
N LEU A 251 -39.40 -28.65 -26.60
CA LEU A 251 -40.72 -28.58 -25.99
C LEU A 251 -41.59 -29.66 -26.64
N THR A 252 -41.73 -30.81 -25.98
CA THR A 252 -42.80 -31.75 -26.31
C THR A 252 -44.05 -31.31 -25.56
N SER A 253 -44.96 -30.66 -26.28
CA SER A 253 -46.35 -30.49 -25.89
C SER A 253 -47.04 -31.85 -25.76
N ARG A 254 -47.60 -32.14 -24.59
CA ARG A 254 -48.81 -32.96 -24.43
C ARG A 254 -49.60 -32.46 -23.24
#